data_AF-A0A061SJW2-F1
#
_entry.id   AF-A0A061SJW2-F1
#
_cell.length_a   1.000
_cell.length_b   1.000
_cell.length_c   1.000
_cell.angle_alpha   90.00
_cell.angle_beta   90.00
_cell.angle_gamma   90.00
#
_symmetry.space_group_name_H-M   'P 1'
#
loop_
_entity.id
_entity.type
_entity.pdbx_description
1 polymer ?
#
loop_
_entity_poly.entity_id
_entity_poly.type
_entity_poly.pdbx_seq_one_letter_code
_entity_poly.pdbx_strand_id
1 'polypeptide(L)'
;TAHPAKTNAIPVGRVSINFQGNTLRSTSHFSLHKNKGFPAPKQESFTKAECLNRTTRKYEAPCRASSRDGTEADATPTSHDRGTAFSALALSSGVQMALELRKSGPPRYSGLFAQQGAQRGQVLLTVPAALCLVVDYEQGLKLPSDGSWPNLVEGLDRPEPLPWDLLLALALVDAELGRGGSFWKEYAESVLPRDEELSLPFCFPPVLLGELQDSALRAGAEAQRGRLAAAFPSLAATGGGGLPSLLRSFACVRSRRLPRVGGPLRLCAVP
;
A
#
# COMPACT_ATOMS: atom_id res chain seq x y z
N THR A 1 -2.79 -1.23 -39.18
CA THR A 1 -2.32 0.10 -38.73
C THR A 1 -1.85 -0.04 -37.28
N ALA A 2 -0.53 -0.04 -37.05
CA ALA A 2 0.03 -0.19 -35.72
C ALA A 2 -0.22 1.07 -34.89
N HIS A 3 -0.82 0.93 -33.71
CA HIS A 3 -0.93 2.03 -32.75
C HIS A 3 0.47 2.36 -32.21
N PRO A 4 0.90 3.64 -32.22
CA PRO A 4 2.19 4.01 -31.65
C PRO A 4 2.15 3.81 -30.13
N ALA A 5 3.14 3.08 -29.61
CA ALA A 5 3.37 2.96 -28.18
C ALA A 5 3.56 4.37 -27.59
N LYS A 6 2.61 4.81 -26.76
CA LYS A 6 2.70 6.08 -26.04
C LYS A 6 3.81 5.93 -25.00
N THR A 7 4.93 6.62 -25.21
CA THR A 7 6.02 6.73 -24.24
C THR A 7 5.55 7.54 -23.04
N ASN A 8 5.31 6.87 -21.92
CA ASN A 8 5.00 7.51 -20.65
C ASN A 8 6.22 8.34 -20.20
N ALA A 9 6.00 9.60 -19.85
CA ALA A 9 7.03 10.45 -19.28
C ALA A 9 7.52 9.87 -17.94
N ILE A 10 8.83 9.70 -17.77
CA ILE A 10 9.41 9.24 -16.51
C ILE A 10 9.34 10.40 -15.50
N PRO A 11 8.64 10.26 -14.37
CA PRO A 11 8.56 11.32 -13.39
C PRO A 11 9.91 11.52 -12.69
N VAL A 12 10.45 12.74 -12.76
CA VAL A 12 11.60 13.16 -11.95
C VAL A 12 11.07 13.79 -10.66
N GLY A 13 11.24 13.09 -9.54
CA GLY A 13 10.76 13.53 -8.24
C GLY A 13 11.16 12.60 -7.11
N ARG A 14 10.96 13.05 -5.87
CA ARG A 14 11.28 12.28 -4.66
C ARG A 14 10.17 12.45 -3.63
N VAL A 15 9.86 11.37 -2.92
CA VAL A 15 9.02 11.37 -1.72
C VAL A 15 9.94 11.22 -0.51
N SER A 16 9.89 12.16 0.42
CA SER A 16 10.72 12.15 1.62
C SER A 16 9.87 11.95 2.85
N ILE A 17 10.30 11.08 3.76
CA ILE A 17 9.69 10.90 5.07
C ILE A 17 10.60 11.52 6.12
N ASN A 18 10.05 12.50 6.84
CA ASN A 18 10.75 13.29 7.85
C ASN A 18 10.19 13.02 9.23
N PHE A 19 11.05 13.06 10.24
CA PHE A 19 10.63 12.95 11.64
C PHE A 19 10.13 14.30 12.16
N GLN A 20 8.87 14.39 12.61
CA GLN A 20 8.31 15.59 13.26
C GLN A 20 7.72 15.24 14.63
N GLY A 21 8.49 15.51 15.70
CA GLY A 21 8.09 15.09 17.05
C GLY A 21 8.06 13.56 17.12
N ASN A 22 6.99 12.96 17.64
CA ASN A 22 6.83 11.50 17.70
C ASN A 22 6.12 10.91 16.46
N THR A 23 6.04 11.66 15.35
CA THR A 23 5.29 11.25 14.15
C THR A 23 6.12 11.39 12.88
N LEU A 24 5.94 10.47 11.95
CA LEU A 24 6.51 10.55 10.60
C LEU A 24 5.59 11.42 9.73
N ARG A 25 6.17 12.35 8.96
CA ARG A 25 5.47 13.12 7.93
C ARG A 25 6.07 12.87 6.56
N SER A 26 5.22 12.72 5.56
CA SER A 26 5.62 12.64 4.15
C SER A 26 5.60 14.03 3.51
N THR A 27 6.70 14.42 2.87
CA THR A 27 6.80 15.56 1.96
C THR A 27 7.13 15.08 0.55
N SER A 28 6.90 15.91 -0.45
CA SER A 28 6.95 15.48 -1.85
C SER A 28 7.38 16.60 -2.76
N HIS A 29 8.47 16.38 -3.49
CA HIS A 29 9.01 17.34 -4.44
C HIS A 29 9.00 16.71 -5.84
N PHE A 30 8.22 17.30 -6.75
CA PHE A 30 8.05 16.83 -8.11
C PHE A 30 8.22 18.00 -9.06
N SER A 31 9.04 17.81 -10.09
CA SER A 31 9.15 18.72 -11.22
C SER A 31 8.53 18.04 -12.43
N LEU A 32 7.47 18.63 -12.98
CA LEU A 32 6.80 18.11 -14.17
C LEU A 32 7.45 18.69 -15.43
N HIS A 33 8.02 17.84 -16.28
CA HIS A 33 8.16 18.16 -17.69
C HIS A 33 6.82 17.87 -18.37
N LYS A 34 6.14 18.91 -18.85
CA LYS A 34 4.84 18.80 -19.53
C LYS A 34 5.00 18.03 -20.84
N ASN A 35 4.45 16.82 -20.92
CA ASN A 35 4.15 16.16 -22.19
C ASN A 35 2.63 16.19 -22.42
N LYS A 36 2.21 16.85 -23.50
CA LYS A 36 0.81 16.95 -23.95
C LYS A 36 0.41 15.61 -24.57
N GLY A 37 -0.50 14.84 -23.95
CA GLY A 37 -0.91 13.55 -24.53
C GLY A 37 -2.18 12.88 -24.00
N PHE A 38 -2.86 13.44 -23.00
CA PHE A 38 -4.13 12.89 -22.51
C PHE A 38 -5.29 13.85 -22.77
N PRO A 39 -6.43 13.37 -23.30
CA PRO A 39 -7.65 14.15 -23.34
C PRO A 39 -8.16 14.34 -21.90
N ALA A 40 -8.43 15.59 -21.52
CA ALA A 40 -9.10 15.88 -20.25
C ALA A 40 -10.53 15.32 -20.31
N PRO A 41 -11.00 14.59 -19.27
CA PRO A 41 -12.40 14.21 -19.19
C PRO A 41 -13.27 15.46 -19.02
N LYS A 42 -14.47 15.43 -19.61
CA LYS A 42 -15.46 16.49 -19.50
C LYS A 42 -15.80 16.69 -18.02
N GLN A 43 -15.68 17.94 -17.55
CA GLN A 43 -16.04 18.33 -16.21
C GLN A 43 -17.55 18.13 -16.00
N GLU A 44 -17.92 17.19 -15.14
CA GLU A 44 -19.21 17.19 -14.46
C GLU A 44 -18.97 17.55 -12.99
N SER A 45 -19.66 18.59 -12.55
CA SER A 45 -19.56 19.18 -11.22
C SER A 45 -20.14 18.22 -10.16
N PHE A 46 -19.26 17.63 -9.35
CA PHE A 46 -19.69 16.90 -8.15
C PHE A 46 -19.74 17.84 -6.95
N THR A 47 -20.94 18.00 -6.38
CA THR A 47 -21.16 18.71 -5.12
C THR A 47 -20.58 17.93 -3.96
N LYS A 48 -19.79 18.64 -3.16
CA LYS A 48 -19.03 18.20 -1.99
C LYS A 48 -19.98 17.96 -0.81
N ALA A 49 -20.16 16.72 -0.37
CA ALA A 49 -20.80 16.41 0.90
C ALA A 49 -20.15 15.21 1.60
N GLU A 50 -19.83 15.44 2.88
CA GLU A 50 -19.62 14.46 3.95
C GLU A 50 -18.29 13.71 4.02
N CYS A 51 -17.34 14.40 4.65
CA CYS A 51 -16.19 13.83 5.36
C CYS A 51 -16.28 14.32 6.81
N LEU A 52 -16.45 13.42 7.78
CA LEU A 52 -15.73 13.33 9.07
C LEU A 52 -16.53 12.50 10.08
N ASN A 53 -15.91 11.45 10.63
CA ASN A 53 -15.87 11.28 12.08
C ASN A 53 -14.66 10.40 12.44
N ARG A 54 -13.63 11.02 13.00
CA ARG A 54 -12.42 10.34 13.51
C ARG A 54 -12.19 10.82 14.94
N THR A 55 -12.67 10.03 15.89
CA THR A 55 -12.43 10.21 17.31
C THR A 55 -11.05 9.67 17.66
N THR A 56 -10.07 10.54 17.88
CA THR A 56 -8.77 10.14 18.47
C THR A 56 -8.93 9.99 19.98
N ARG A 57 -9.08 8.78 20.49
CA ARG A 57 -8.81 8.49 21.91
C ARG A 57 -7.31 8.24 22.08
N LYS A 58 -6.67 9.04 22.93
CA LYS A 58 -5.32 8.78 23.45
C LYS A 58 -5.38 7.50 24.29
N TYR A 59 -4.63 6.47 23.91
CA TYR A 59 -4.38 5.31 24.74
C TYR A 59 -2.91 5.37 25.15
N GLU A 60 -2.66 5.65 26.42
CA GLU A 60 -1.34 5.52 27.04
C GLU A 60 -1.26 4.10 27.61
N ALA A 61 -0.40 3.26 27.04
CA ALA A 61 -0.17 1.91 27.55
C ALA A 61 0.92 1.96 28.64
N PRO A 62 0.70 1.38 29.84
CA PRO A 62 1.74 1.25 30.84
C PRO A 62 2.69 0.09 30.50
N CYS A 63 3.99 0.37 30.48
CA CYS A 63 5.05 -0.63 30.41
C CYS A 63 5.06 -1.47 31.69
N ARG A 64 4.80 -2.78 31.59
CA ARG A 64 5.21 -3.78 32.59
C ARG A 64 6.12 -4.80 31.93
N ALA A 65 7.35 -4.87 32.43
CA ALA A 65 8.29 -5.92 32.12
C ALA A 65 7.84 -7.22 32.79
N SER A 66 7.84 -8.32 32.04
CA SER A 66 7.82 -9.67 32.60
C SER A 66 8.62 -10.57 31.68
N SER A 67 9.71 -11.10 32.22
CA SER A 67 10.52 -12.15 31.63
C SER A 67 9.79 -13.49 31.71
N ARG A 68 9.92 -14.32 30.66
CA ARG A 68 9.89 -15.77 30.76
C ARG A 68 10.47 -16.42 29.51
N ASP A 69 11.43 -17.30 29.77
CA ASP A 69 12.03 -18.29 28.86
C ASP A 69 11.00 -19.33 28.38
N GLY A 70 11.27 -19.94 27.23
CA GLY A 70 10.52 -21.10 26.75
C GLY A 70 10.71 -21.39 25.27
N THR A 71 11.72 -22.20 24.98
CA THR A 71 12.11 -22.77 23.68
C THR A 71 11.04 -23.71 23.11
N GLU A 72 10.69 -23.57 21.82
CA GLU A 72 10.45 -24.72 20.94
C GLU A 72 10.55 -24.27 19.47
N ALA A 73 11.53 -24.84 18.76
CA ALA A 73 11.84 -24.54 17.38
C ALA A 73 11.11 -25.56 16.49
N ASP A 74 10.10 -25.10 15.75
CA ASP A 74 9.51 -25.84 14.65
C ASP A 74 10.03 -25.25 13.33
N ALA A 75 10.76 -26.07 12.57
CA ALA A 75 11.47 -25.68 11.36
C ALA A 75 10.51 -25.65 10.16
N THR A 76 9.76 -24.55 10.05
CA THR A 76 9.09 -24.17 8.80
C THR A 76 10.11 -23.45 7.88
N PRO A 77 9.97 -23.54 6.54
CA PRO A 77 10.97 -23.03 5.59
C PRO A 77 11.28 -21.57 5.87
N THR A 78 12.58 -21.28 5.95
CA THR A 78 13.19 -20.00 6.30
C THR A 78 12.42 -18.82 5.70
N SER A 79 11.64 -18.12 6.54
CA SER A 79 11.19 -16.79 6.19
C SER A 79 12.44 -15.98 5.95
N HIS A 80 12.76 -15.65 4.69
CA HIS A 80 13.74 -14.61 4.42
C HIS A 80 13.41 -13.44 5.33
N ASP A 81 14.41 -12.99 6.09
CA ASP A 81 14.24 -11.88 6.98
C ASP A 81 13.72 -10.70 6.16
N ARG A 82 12.45 -10.34 6.38
CA ARG A 82 11.76 -9.26 5.67
C ARG A 82 12.56 -7.96 5.76
N GLY A 83 13.30 -7.75 6.86
CA GLY A 83 14.22 -6.63 7.03
C GLY A 83 15.37 -6.65 6.02
N THR A 84 16.03 -7.79 5.88
CA THR A 84 17.07 -8.02 4.88
C THR A 84 16.55 -7.82 3.46
N ALA A 85 15.41 -8.42 3.11
CA ALA A 85 14.82 -8.29 1.78
C ALA A 85 14.45 -6.84 1.45
N PHE A 86 13.81 -6.13 2.40
CA PHE A 86 13.50 -4.71 2.24
C PHE A 86 14.75 -3.86 2.02
N SER A 87 15.81 -4.10 2.80
CA SER A 87 17.07 -3.34 2.69
C SER A 87 17.76 -3.59 1.34
N ALA A 88 17.81 -4.84 0.87
CA ALA A 88 18.40 -5.19 -0.42
C ALA A 88 17.63 -4.55 -1.59
N LEU A 89 16.30 -4.67 -1.58
CA LEU A 89 15.43 -4.12 -2.61
C LEU A 89 15.52 -2.59 -2.70
N ALA A 90 15.60 -1.93 -1.55
CA ALA A 90 15.71 -0.48 -1.51
C ALA A 90 17.09 0.02 -1.99
N LEU A 91 18.16 -0.68 -1.63
CA LEU A 91 19.51 -0.37 -2.13
C LEU A 91 19.58 -0.49 -3.66
N SER A 92 19.07 -1.59 -4.22
CA SER A 92 19.08 -1.83 -5.67
C SER A 92 18.20 -0.85 -6.45
N SER A 93 17.21 -0.24 -5.79
CA SER A 93 16.25 0.68 -6.41
C SER A 93 16.56 2.16 -6.17
N GLY A 94 17.73 2.47 -5.60
CA GLY A 94 18.15 3.85 -5.34
C GLY A 94 17.32 4.56 -4.27
N VAL A 95 16.65 3.81 -3.39
CA VAL A 95 15.96 4.35 -2.22
C VAL A 95 17.00 4.68 -1.16
N GLN A 96 17.04 5.94 -0.72
CA GLN A 96 17.93 6.37 0.34
C GLN A 96 17.22 6.16 1.69
N MET A 97 17.81 5.36 2.57
CA MET A 97 17.23 5.10 3.89
C MET A 97 18.28 5.18 5.00
N ALA A 98 17.86 5.71 6.15
CA ALA A 98 18.54 5.59 7.44
C ALA A 98 17.67 4.78 8.42
N LEU A 99 16.80 3.92 7.88
CA LEU A 99 15.82 3.12 8.60
C LEU A 99 16.11 1.64 8.35
N GLU A 100 15.65 0.80 9.25
CA GLU A 100 15.58 -0.63 9.06
C GLU A 100 14.22 -1.16 9.49
N LEU A 101 13.75 -2.19 8.79
CA LEU A 101 12.49 -2.84 9.07
C LEU A 101 12.74 -3.96 10.08
N ARG A 102 12.21 -3.79 11.30
CA ARG A 102 12.32 -4.79 12.39
C ARG A 102 10.94 -5.28 12.81
N LYS A 103 10.89 -6.49 13.37
CA LYS A 103 9.72 -6.95 14.13
C LYS A 103 9.73 -6.29 15.52
N SER A 104 8.57 -5.80 15.95
CA SER A 104 8.39 -5.08 17.21
C SER A 104 7.38 -5.78 18.10
N GLY A 105 7.89 -6.52 19.10
CA GLY A 105 7.11 -7.12 20.19
C GLY A 105 6.01 -8.12 19.76
N PRO A 106 5.34 -8.77 20.73
CA PRO A 106 4.10 -9.50 20.50
C PRO A 106 2.89 -8.55 20.54
N PRO A 107 1.87 -8.72 19.66
CA PRO A 107 1.87 -9.56 18.46
C PRO A 107 2.78 -8.96 17.37
N ARG A 108 3.42 -9.82 16.57
CA ARG A 108 4.60 -9.55 15.72
C ARG A 108 4.34 -8.52 14.59
N TYR A 109 4.20 -7.26 14.93
CA TYR A 109 4.11 -6.18 13.94
C TYR A 109 5.50 -5.85 13.38
N SER A 110 5.57 -5.51 12.10
CA SER A 110 6.79 -4.94 11.51
C SER A 110 6.73 -3.42 11.61
N GLY A 111 7.86 -2.79 11.90
CA GLY A 111 7.98 -1.33 12.00
C GLY A 111 9.33 -0.84 11.47
N LEU A 112 9.36 0.43 11.06
CA LEU A 112 10.59 1.10 10.66
C LEU A 112 11.27 1.73 11.88
N PHE A 113 12.54 1.41 12.08
CA PHE A 113 13.38 1.91 13.16
C PHE A 113 14.56 2.68 12.59
N ALA A 114 14.94 3.79 13.20
CA ALA A 114 16.15 4.49 12.80
C ALA A 114 17.38 3.62 13.14
N GLN A 115 18.30 3.51 12.19
CA GLN A 115 19.55 2.76 12.38
C GLN A 115 20.49 3.48 13.36
N GLN A 116 20.34 4.80 13.48
CA GLN A 116 21.12 5.67 14.37
C GLN A 116 20.20 6.72 15.01
N GLY A 117 20.71 7.46 15.98
CA GLY A 117 19.99 8.59 16.58
C GLY A 117 19.56 9.60 15.49
N ALA A 118 18.27 9.93 15.45
CA ALA A 118 17.71 10.85 14.46
C ALA A 118 17.26 12.16 15.12
N GLN A 119 17.52 13.29 14.45
CA GLN A 119 17.05 14.60 14.89
C GLN A 119 15.67 14.93 14.30
N ARG A 120 14.91 15.77 15.02
CA ARG A 120 13.65 16.31 14.49
C ARG A 120 13.93 17.09 13.20
N GLY A 121 13.15 16.82 12.16
CA GLY A 121 13.28 17.40 10.83
C GLY A 121 14.19 16.62 9.89
N GLN A 122 14.96 15.65 10.40
CA GLN A 122 15.82 14.82 9.57
C GLN A 122 14.98 13.94 8.62
N VAL A 123 15.45 13.85 7.37
CA VAL A 123 14.91 12.94 6.36
C VAL A 123 15.47 11.55 6.63
N LEU A 124 14.60 10.56 6.85
CA LEU A 124 15.01 9.19 7.18
C LEU A 124 14.76 8.20 6.03
N LEU A 125 13.88 8.54 5.10
CA LEU A 125 13.59 7.75 3.91
C LEU A 125 13.34 8.69 2.74
N THR A 126 13.95 8.41 1.60
CA THR A 126 13.66 9.08 0.34
C THR A 126 13.44 8.05 -0.77
N VAL A 127 12.22 8.03 -1.31
CA VAL A 127 11.79 7.11 -2.36
C VAL A 127 11.74 7.85 -3.70
N PRO A 128 12.40 7.34 -4.76
CA PRO A 128 12.23 7.87 -6.11
C PRO A 128 10.78 7.82 -6.56
N ALA A 129 10.29 8.91 -7.15
CA ALA A 129 8.93 9.01 -7.67
C ALA A 129 8.57 7.89 -8.67
N ALA A 130 9.55 7.42 -9.44
CA ALA A 130 9.39 6.35 -10.42
C ALA A 130 8.98 5.00 -9.81
N LEU A 131 9.21 4.81 -8.50
CA LEU A 131 8.80 3.60 -7.77
C LEU A 131 7.41 3.74 -7.12
N CYS A 132 6.79 4.92 -7.15
CA CYS A 132 5.50 5.14 -6.51
C CYS A 132 4.34 4.73 -7.43
N LEU A 133 3.28 4.17 -6.84
CA LEU A 133 1.98 4.03 -7.50
C LEU A 133 1.11 5.23 -7.14
N VAL A 134 0.77 6.04 -8.14
CA VAL A 134 0.00 7.27 -7.95
C VAL A 134 -1.22 7.25 -8.84
N VAL A 135 -2.38 7.43 -8.21
CA VAL A 135 -3.65 7.70 -8.89
C VAL A 135 -4.00 9.16 -8.64
N ASP A 136 -4.06 9.94 -9.71
CA ASP A 136 -4.51 11.33 -9.70
C ASP A 136 -5.60 11.48 -10.78
N TYR A 137 -6.83 11.82 -10.38
CA TYR A 137 -7.93 11.97 -11.35
C TYR A 137 -7.74 13.17 -12.27
N GLU A 138 -6.96 14.18 -11.87
CA GLU A 138 -6.70 15.37 -12.68
C GLU A 138 -5.46 15.19 -13.56
N GLN A 139 -4.42 14.54 -13.03
CA GLN A 139 -3.12 14.39 -13.72
C GLN A 139 -2.90 12.99 -14.34
N GLY A 140 -3.84 12.08 -14.15
CA GLY A 140 -3.74 10.69 -14.59
C GLY A 140 -2.90 9.81 -13.65
N LEU A 141 -2.61 8.60 -14.13
CA LEU A 141 -1.83 7.61 -13.40
C LEU A 141 -0.33 7.85 -13.57
N LYS A 142 0.43 7.63 -12.49
CA LYS A 142 1.89 7.52 -12.56
C LYS A 142 2.27 6.16 -12.00
N LEU A 143 2.78 5.32 -12.89
CA LEU A 143 3.13 3.93 -12.64
C LEU A 143 4.56 3.70 -13.12
N PRO A 144 5.28 2.74 -12.52
CA PRO A 144 6.53 2.23 -13.08
C PRO A 144 6.36 1.78 -14.54
N SER A 145 7.32 2.16 -15.38
CA SER A 145 7.27 1.95 -16.83
C SER A 145 7.56 0.53 -17.28
N ASP A 146 8.10 -0.30 -16.39
CA ASP A 146 8.46 -1.70 -16.63
C ASP A 146 7.30 -2.68 -16.36
N GLY A 147 6.13 -2.19 -15.92
CA GLY A 147 4.90 -2.98 -15.74
C GLY A 147 3.92 -2.87 -16.90
N SER A 148 3.10 -3.91 -17.09
CA SER A 148 2.00 -3.97 -18.07
C SER A 148 0.63 -3.63 -17.50
N TRP A 149 0.43 -3.81 -16.18
CA TRP A 149 -0.74 -3.35 -15.41
C TRP A 149 -2.14 -3.74 -15.98
N PRO A 150 -2.38 -4.99 -16.44
CA PRO A 150 -3.61 -5.32 -17.14
C PRO A 150 -4.88 -5.22 -16.29
N ASN A 151 -4.88 -5.63 -15.02
CA ASN A 151 -6.07 -5.53 -14.17
C ASN A 151 -6.40 -4.06 -13.87
N LEU A 152 -5.37 -3.23 -13.68
CA LEU A 152 -5.56 -1.79 -13.53
C LEU A 152 -6.13 -1.16 -14.81
N VAL A 153 -5.59 -1.51 -15.98
CA VAL A 153 -6.10 -1.01 -17.27
C VAL A 153 -7.57 -1.41 -17.46
N GLU A 154 -7.92 -2.67 -17.19
CA GLU A 154 -9.32 -3.12 -17.19
C GLU A 154 -10.19 -2.28 -16.24
N GLY A 155 -9.68 -1.97 -15.04
CA GLY A 155 -10.37 -1.12 -14.07
C GLY A 155 -10.59 0.32 -14.56
N LEU A 156 -9.68 0.87 -15.36
CA LEU A 156 -9.81 2.21 -15.95
C LEU A 156 -10.79 2.26 -17.12
N ASP A 157 -10.90 1.17 -17.87
CA ASP A 157 -11.76 1.07 -19.05
C ASP A 157 -13.23 0.80 -18.69
N ARG A 158 -13.56 0.68 -17.41
CA ARG A 158 -14.94 0.50 -16.95
C ARG A 158 -15.80 1.73 -17.23
N PRO A 159 -17.10 1.53 -17.56
CA PRO A 159 -18.02 2.63 -17.81
C PRO A 159 -18.29 3.49 -16.57
N GLU A 160 -18.33 2.85 -15.40
CA GLU A 160 -18.42 3.54 -14.12
C GLU A 160 -17.00 3.69 -13.52
N PRO A 161 -16.55 4.92 -13.23
CA PRO A 161 -15.20 5.17 -12.77
C PRO A 161 -14.99 4.58 -11.37
N LEU A 162 -13.93 3.79 -11.23
CA LEU A 162 -13.59 3.20 -9.94
C LEU A 162 -12.98 4.23 -8.98
N PRO A 163 -13.23 4.08 -7.67
CA PRO A 163 -12.51 4.83 -6.65
C PRO A 163 -11.01 4.48 -6.68
N TRP A 164 -10.20 5.46 -6.29
CA TRP A 164 -8.75 5.41 -6.40
C TRP A 164 -8.13 4.25 -5.59
N ASP A 165 -8.77 3.84 -4.49
CA ASP A 165 -8.29 2.74 -3.65
C ASP A 165 -8.48 1.38 -4.34
N LEU A 166 -9.54 1.22 -5.14
CA LEU A 166 -9.71 0.05 -5.99
C LEU A 166 -8.69 0.06 -7.14
N LEU A 167 -8.46 1.20 -7.79
CA LEU A 167 -7.43 1.30 -8.84
C LEU A 167 -6.04 0.93 -8.30
N LEU A 168 -5.64 1.47 -7.15
CA LEU A 168 -4.37 1.08 -6.52
C LEU A 168 -4.35 -0.39 -6.07
N ALA A 169 -5.48 -0.94 -5.67
CA ALA A 169 -5.56 -2.37 -5.31
C ALA A 169 -5.35 -3.25 -6.55
N LEU A 170 -5.93 -2.91 -7.69
CA LEU A 170 -5.72 -3.62 -8.96
C LEU A 170 -4.27 -3.51 -9.43
N ALA A 171 -3.65 -2.33 -9.30
CA ALA A 171 -2.24 -2.16 -9.57
C ALA A 171 -1.37 -3.08 -8.70
N LEU A 172 -1.76 -3.26 -7.43
CA LEU A 172 -1.03 -4.12 -6.52
C LEU A 172 -1.28 -5.62 -6.79
N VAL A 173 -2.48 -6.01 -7.24
CA VAL A 173 -2.73 -7.36 -7.79
C VAL A 173 -1.83 -7.62 -9.00
N ASP A 174 -1.71 -6.65 -9.92
CA ASP A 174 -0.81 -6.77 -11.06
C ASP A 174 0.66 -6.94 -10.62
N ALA A 175 1.10 -6.18 -9.61
CA ALA A 175 2.43 -6.33 -9.03
C ALA A 175 2.66 -7.73 -8.44
N GLU A 176 1.73 -8.23 -7.62
CA GLU A 176 1.79 -9.57 -7.02
C GLU A 176 1.82 -10.68 -8.09
N LEU A 177 1.18 -10.46 -9.25
CA LEU A 177 1.23 -11.36 -10.41
C LEU A 177 2.50 -11.19 -11.28
N GLY A 178 3.44 -10.33 -10.87
CA GLY A 178 4.66 -10.02 -11.62
C GLY A 178 4.45 -9.14 -12.86
N ARG A 179 3.28 -8.52 -12.98
CA ARG A 179 2.88 -7.66 -14.11
C ARG A 179 3.02 -6.16 -13.80
N GLY A 180 3.40 -5.80 -12.58
CA GLY A 180 3.63 -4.43 -12.12
C GLY A 180 5.10 -3.98 -12.12
N GLY A 181 5.97 -4.67 -12.85
CA GLY A 181 7.41 -4.40 -12.86
C GLY A 181 8.19 -5.21 -11.80
N SER A 182 9.51 -5.29 -11.96
CA SER A 182 10.36 -6.17 -11.16
C SER A 182 10.41 -5.74 -9.69
N PHE A 183 10.55 -4.44 -9.46
CA PHE A 183 10.58 -3.86 -8.12
C PHE A 183 9.33 -4.20 -7.32
N TRP A 184 8.15 -3.94 -7.88
CA TRP A 184 6.89 -4.14 -7.17
C TRP A 184 6.54 -5.60 -6.97
N LYS A 185 6.96 -6.48 -7.89
CA LYS A 185 6.88 -7.93 -7.70
C LYS A 185 7.65 -8.35 -6.45
N GLU A 186 8.94 -8.01 -6.38
CA GLU A 186 9.80 -8.38 -5.26
C GLU A 186 9.33 -7.74 -3.95
N TYR A 187 8.86 -6.49 -4.01
CA TYR A 187 8.27 -5.79 -2.88
C TYR A 187 7.03 -6.51 -2.34
N ALA A 188 6.13 -6.93 -3.23
CA ALA A 188 4.88 -7.56 -2.84
C ALA A 188 5.06 -8.99 -2.30
N GLU A 189 6.04 -9.72 -2.83
CA GLU A 189 6.42 -11.06 -2.38
C GLU A 189 7.15 -11.02 -1.02
N SER A 190 8.07 -10.08 -0.84
CA SER A 190 8.99 -10.11 0.30
C SER A 190 8.60 -9.17 1.44
N VAL A 191 8.03 -8.00 1.13
CA VAL A 191 7.85 -6.91 2.09
C VAL A 191 6.41 -6.74 2.54
N LEU A 192 5.44 -6.90 1.63
CA LEU A 192 4.03 -6.74 2.00
C LEU A 192 3.56 -7.78 3.03
N PRO A 193 2.58 -7.41 3.87
CA PRO A 193 2.03 -8.32 4.86
C PRO A 193 1.33 -9.48 4.14
N ARG A 194 1.44 -10.66 4.72
CA ARG A 194 0.66 -11.84 4.33
C ARG A 194 -0.76 -11.69 4.86
N ASP A 195 -1.66 -12.56 4.39
CA ASP A 195 -3.07 -12.51 4.76
C ASP A 195 -3.27 -12.62 6.28
N GLU A 196 -2.46 -13.43 6.95
CA GLU A 196 -2.54 -13.66 8.40
C GLU A 196 -2.03 -12.45 9.22
N GLU A 197 -1.30 -11.53 8.59
CA GLU A 197 -0.78 -10.32 9.22
C GLU A 197 -1.73 -9.11 9.08
N LEU A 198 -2.82 -9.26 8.32
CA LEU A 198 -3.80 -8.21 8.10
C LEU A 198 -4.86 -8.21 9.20
N SER A 199 -4.93 -7.12 9.96
CA SER A 199 -5.87 -6.95 11.07
C SER A 199 -7.20 -6.28 10.70
N LEU A 200 -7.44 -6.03 9.41
CA LEU A 200 -8.68 -5.41 8.95
C LEU A 200 -9.83 -6.43 9.01
N PRO A 201 -11.00 -6.10 9.58
CA PRO A 201 -12.09 -7.07 9.78
C PRO A 201 -12.52 -7.82 8.52
N PHE A 202 -12.55 -7.16 7.36
CA PHE A 202 -12.90 -7.80 6.09
C PHE A 202 -11.83 -8.77 5.56
N CYS A 203 -10.67 -8.86 6.20
CA CYS A 203 -9.65 -9.88 5.91
C CYS A 203 -9.81 -11.13 6.78
N PHE A 204 -10.60 -11.07 7.86
CA PHE A 204 -10.71 -12.18 8.82
C PHE A 204 -11.41 -13.40 8.21
N PRO A 205 -10.93 -14.63 8.46
CA PRO A 205 -11.66 -15.82 8.07
C PRO A 205 -13.09 -15.80 8.65
N PRO A 206 -14.07 -16.45 8.01
CA PRO A 206 -15.47 -16.40 8.44
C PRO A 206 -15.68 -16.73 9.93
N VAL A 207 -14.89 -17.66 10.48
CA VAL A 207 -14.91 -18.02 11.91
C VAL A 207 -14.60 -16.79 12.79
N LEU A 208 -13.45 -16.14 12.58
CA LEU A 208 -13.06 -14.95 13.35
C LEU A 208 -13.99 -13.75 13.11
N LEU A 209 -14.58 -13.64 11.92
CA LEU A 209 -15.55 -12.60 11.63
C LEU A 209 -16.86 -12.80 12.42
N GLY A 210 -17.27 -14.06 12.63
CA GLY A 210 -18.41 -14.43 13.46
C GLY A 210 -18.21 -14.18 14.95
N GLU A 211 -16.96 -14.19 15.42
CA GLU A 211 -16.58 -13.91 16.81
C GLU A 211 -16.57 -12.40 17.15
N LEU A 212 -16.66 -11.52 16.14
CA LEU A 212 -16.75 -10.07 16.37
C LEU A 212 -18.04 -9.72 17.12
N GLN A 213 -17.87 -9.18 18.32
CA GLN A 213 -18.97 -8.72 19.17
C GLN A 213 -19.68 -7.47 18.63
N ASP A 214 -19.02 -6.70 17.76
CA ASP A 214 -19.60 -5.53 17.11
C ASP A 214 -20.31 -5.91 15.80
N SER A 215 -21.64 -5.88 15.82
CA SER A 215 -22.47 -6.21 14.66
C SER A 215 -22.32 -5.24 13.49
N ALA A 216 -22.09 -3.95 13.75
CA ALA A 216 -21.89 -2.96 12.70
C ALA A 216 -20.53 -3.16 12.01
N LEU A 217 -19.49 -3.48 12.78
CA LEU A 217 -18.17 -3.81 12.23
C LEU A 217 -18.21 -5.04 11.33
N ARG A 218 -18.90 -6.10 11.78
CA ARG A 218 -19.12 -7.32 11.00
C ARG A 218 -19.91 -7.05 9.71
N ALA A 219 -21.05 -6.38 9.80
CA ALA A 219 -21.86 -6.03 8.63
C ALA A 219 -21.07 -5.18 7.62
N GLY A 220 -20.28 -4.21 8.10
CA GLY A 220 -19.41 -3.40 7.24
C GLY A 220 -18.31 -4.22 6.56
N ALA A 221 -17.74 -5.22 7.26
CA ALA A 221 -16.74 -6.12 6.71
C ALA A 221 -17.33 -7.04 5.62
N GLU A 222 -18.52 -7.59 5.85
CA GLU A 222 -19.25 -8.42 4.88
C GLU A 222 -19.66 -7.61 3.65
N ALA A 223 -20.20 -6.39 3.85
CA ALA A 223 -20.54 -5.50 2.76
C ALA A 223 -19.31 -5.12 1.91
N GLN A 224 -18.16 -4.88 2.55
CA GLN A 224 -16.91 -4.60 1.84
C GLN A 224 -16.45 -5.80 1.01
N ARG A 225 -16.54 -7.03 1.54
CA ARG A 225 -16.24 -8.27 0.80
C ARG A 225 -17.16 -8.44 -0.39
N GLY A 226 -18.47 -8.29 -0.18
CA GLY A 226 -19.48 -8.40 -1.23
C GLY A 226 -19.25 -7.38 -2.34
N ARG A 227 -18.92 -6.13 -2.00
CA ARG A 227 -18.60 -5.08 -2.97
C ARG A 227 -17.38 -5.42 -3.83
N LEU A 228 -16.29 -5.90 -3.22
CA LEU A 228 -15.08 -6.31 -3.96
C LEU A 228 -15.36 -7.51 -4.88
N ALA A 229 -16.13 -8.49 -4.37
CA ALA A 229 -16.52 -9.66 -5.13
C ALA A 229 -17.43 -9.33 -6.31
N ALA A 230 -18.39 -8.41 -6.13
CA ALA A 230 -19.23 -7.95 -7.22
C ALA A 230 -18.44 -7.16 -8.27
N ALA A 231 -17.46 -6.35 -7.84
CA ALA A 231 -16.66 -5.55 -8.76
C ALA A 231 -15.71 -6.42 -9.61
N PHE A 232 -15.05 -7.41 -9.00
CA PHE A 232 -14.06 -8.27 -9.66
C PHE A 232 -14.18 -9.73 -9.19
N PRO A 233 -15.17 -10.48 -9.71
CA PRO A 233 -15.44 -11.84 -9.25
C PRO A 233 -14.23 -12.79 -9.39
N SER A 234 -13.46 -12.66 -10.47
CA SER A 234 -12.27 -13.47 -10.75
C SER A 234 -11.12 -13.24 -9.76
N LEU A 235 -11.04 -12.05 -9.16
CA LEU A 235 -9.98 -11.65 -8.23
C LEU A 235 -10.40 -11.74 -6.75
N ALA A 236 -11.68 -12.00 -6.51
CA ALA A 236 -12.27 -12.00 -5.16
C ALA A 236 -12.33 -13.38 -4.52
N ALA A 237 -11.98 -14.45 -5.25
CA ALA A 237 -11.85 -15.78 -4.67
C ALA A 237 -10.84 -15.72 -3.51
N THR A 238 -11.32 -16.00 -2.30
CA THR A 238 -10.50 -15.98 -1.07
C THR A 238 -9.34 -16.95 -1.22
N GLY A 239 -8.12 -16.43 -1.04
CA GLY A 239 -6.87 -17.15 -1.20
C GLY A 239 -6.78 -18.37 -0.29
N GLY A 240 -7.13 -19.54 -0.83
CA GLY A 240 -6.74 -20.84 -0.30
C GLY A 240 -5.59 -21.49 -1.08
N GLY A 241 -5.11 -20.84 -2.15
CA GLY A 241 -4.20 -21.43 -3.14
C GLY A 241 -2.99 -20.58 -3.52
N GLY A 242 -2.63 -19.58 -2.72
CA GLY A 242 -1.44 -18.76 -2.96
C GLY A 242 -1.54 -17.75 -4.11
N LEU A 243 -2.70 -17.60 -4.75
CA LEU A 243 -2.93 -16.55 -5.75
C LEU A 243 -3.22 -15.20 -5.07
N PRO A 244 -2.76 -14.08 -5.66
CA PRO A 244 -3.07 -12.73 -5.19
C PRO A 244 -4.57 -12.50 -5.07
N SER A 245 -5.03 -12.07 -3.90
CA SER A 245 -6.44 -11.71 -3.71
C SER A 245 -6.61 -10.20 -3.77
N LEU A 246 -7.63 -9.72 -4.50
CA LEU A 246 -7.99 -8.30 -4.51
C LEU A 246 -8.24 -7.78 -3.09
N LEU A 247 -8.75 -8.64 -2.22
CA LEU A 247 -9.00 -8.36 -0.81
C LEU A 247 -7.71 -7.97 -0.06
N ARG A 248 -6.63 -8.76 -0.20
CA ARG A 248 -5.32 -8.50 0.41
C ARG A 248 -4.72 -7.22 -0.15
N SER A 249 -4.71 -7.06 -1.47
CA SER A 249 -4.15 -5.87 -2.11
C SER A 249 -4.91 -4.60 -1.68
N PHE A 250 -6.24 -4.68 -1.61
CA PHE A 250 -7.07 -3.58 -1.10
C PHE A 250 -6.78 -3.26 0.37
N ALA A 251 -6.64 -4.29 1.22
CA ALA A 251 -6.24 -4.12 2.63
C ALA A 251 -4.89 -3.42 2.77
N CYS A 252 -3.91 -3.79 1.94
CA CYS A 252 -2.59 -3.15 1.90
C CYS A 252 -2.71 -1.68 1.53
N VAL A 253 -3.44 -1.34 0.46
CA VAL A 253 -3.67 0.05 0.04
C VAL A 253 -4.32 0.88 1.16
N ARG A 254 -5.36 0.33 1.79
CA ARG A 254 -6.12 1.03 2.84
C ARG A 254 -5.29 1.29 4.10
N SER A 255 -4.37 0.39 4.44
CA SER A 255 -3.55 0.49 5.65
C SER A 255 -2.23 1.23 5.44
N ARG A 256 -1.68 1.26 4.21
CA ARG A 256 -0.32 1.76 3.92
C ARG A 256 -0.26 3.00 3.03
N ARG A 257 -1.41 3.56 2.63
CA ARG A 257 -1.42 4.81 1.87
C ARG A 257 -0.84 5.96 2.66
N LEU A 258 -0.11 6.83 1.98
CA LEU A 258 0.32 8.11 2.54
C LEU A 258 -0.74 9.17 2.21
N PRO A 259 -1.48 9.70 3.20
CA PRO A 259 -2.38 10.81 2.96
C PRO A 259 -1.54 12.03 2.60
N ARG A 260 -1.89 12.71 1.50
CA ARG A 260 -1.26 13.98 1.16
C ARG A 260 -2.01 15.11 1.88
N VAL A 261 -1.25 16.04 2.46
CA VAL A 261 -1.77 17.37 2.80
C VAL A 261 -1.87 18.17 1.50
N GLY A 262 -3.08 18.32 0.95
CA GLY A 262 -3.36 19.17 -0.22
C GLY A 262 -2.92 18.64 -1.59
N GLY A 263 -3.17 17.36 -1.93
CA GLY A 263 -3.01 16.88 -3.31
C GLY A 263 -3.26 15.36 -3.49
N PRO A 264 -2.87 14.76 -4.65
CA PRO A 264 -3.15 13.36 -5.00
C PRO A 264 -2.65 12.34 -3.97
N LEU A 265 -3.41 11.24 -3.87
CA LEU A 265 -3.14 10.09 -3.02
C LEU A 265 -2.07 9.19 -3.62
N ARG A 266 -1.26 8.58 -2.75
CA ARG A 266 -0.07 7.83 -3.17
C ARG A 266 0.10 6.58 -2.35
N LEU A 267 0.44 5.49 -3.04
CA LEU A 267 1.05 4.34 -2.45
C LEU A 267 2.55 4.40 -2.79
N CYS A 268 3.34 4.72 -1.79
CA CYS A 268 4.79 4.59 -1.89
C CYS A 268 5.15 3.23 -1.31
N ALA A 269 6.18 2.59 -1.86
CA ALA A 269 6.78 1.40 -1.25
C ALA A 269 7.41 1.79 0.09
N VAL A 270 6.56 1.82 1.11
CA VAL A 270 6.88 2.06 2.51
C VAL A 270 6.29 0.88 3.29
N PRO A 271 7.12 0.14 4.05
CA PRO A 271 6.72 -1.10 4.71
C PRO A 271 5.77 -0.90 5.90
#